data_AF-A0A8J1Y716-F1
#
_entry.id   AF-A0A8J1Y716-F1
#
_cell.length_a   1.000
_cell.length_b   1.000
_cell.length_c   1.000
_cell.angle_alpha   90.00
_cell.angle_beta   90.00
_cell.angle_gamma   90.00
#
_symmetry.space_group_name_H-M   'P 1'
#
loop_
_entity.id
_entity.type
_entity.pdbx_description
1 polymer ?
#
loop_
_entity_poly.entity_id
_entity_poly.type
_entity_poly.pdbx_seq_one_letter_code
_entity_poly.pdbx_strand_id
1 'polypeptide(L)'
;SVAVYKETRNGMVGSDYSTKFSTWLAHGCLSPRQIYWELKKYEAKRTSNQSTYWVVFELLWRDYFKYVGLKYGDKLFYLDGVMGKHIEWKRDQKLFEAWKEGRTGVPYVDANMREMAATGFMSNRGRQNVASFLTKDLKLDWRMGAEWFESMLIDHDVCSNYGNWQYSAGIGNDPRQDRKFNMVKQGLDYDPQGEYVRLWVPELENLKTGDVHTPWALSTGQLANANIELGNTYPNPIVVAPEWSRHSKKVVQIEGQVVEGVEVEGDRIVAVGGEDIKEASTSTSRTLTQQHNVLKSST
;
A
#
# COMPACT_ATOMS: atom_id res chain seq x y z
N SER A 1 12.83 9.32 -17.21
CA SER A 1 13.74 8.54 -18.08
C SER A 1 13.88 7.12 -17.53
N VAL A 2 13.98 6.09 -18.38
CA VAL A 2 14.17 4.70 -17.92
C VAL A 2 15.45 4.49 -17.11
N ALA A 3 16.47 5.34 -17.34
CA ALA A 3 17.74 5.29 -16.61
C ALA A 3 17.61 5.61 -15.11
N VAL A 4 16.51 6.23 -14.67
CA VAL A 4 16.25 6.60 -13.26
C VAL A 4 14.95 5.98 -12.72
N TYR A 5 14.44 4.96 -13.40
CA TYR A 5 13.16 4.32 -13.06
C TYR A 5 13.13 3.76 -11.62
N LYS A 6 14.21 3.15 -11.13
CA LYS A 6 14.24 2.59 -9.77
C LYS A 6 14.04 3.68 -8.71
N GLU A 7 14.59 4.86 -8.94
CA GLU A 7 14.50 6.01 -8.06
C GLU A 7 13.12 6.65 -8.14
N THR A 8 12.56 6.78 -9.34
CA THR A 8 11.31 7.52 -9.55
C THR A 8 10.05 6.68 -9.38
N ARG A 9 10.11 5.34 -9.49
CA ARG A 9 8.92 4.44 -9.56
C ARG A 9 7.91 4.51 -8.41
N ASN A 10 8.27 5.13 -7.27
CA ASN A 10 7.35 5.35 -6.16
C ASN A 10 6.83 6.80 -6.08
N GLY A 11 7.10 7.64 -7.08
CA GLY A 11 6.49 8.97 -7.17
C GLY A 11 4.97 8.86 -7.31
N MET A 12 4.28 9.88 -6.80
CA MET A 12 2.82 9.92 -6.72
C MET A 12 2.20 11.02 -7.60
N VAL A 13 2.97 12.08 -7.90
CA VAL A 13 2.51 13.22 -8.72
C VAL A 13 3.28 13.27 -10.04
N GLY A 14 2.58 13.58 -11.13
CA GLY A 14 3.14 13.77 -12.48
C GLY A 14 3.09 12.52 -13.37
N SER A 15 3.56 12.65 -14.62
CA SER A 15 3.51 11.55 -15.60
C SER A 15 4.70 10.61 -15.51
N ASP A 16 5.87 11.11 -15.13
CA ASP A 16 7.16 10.51 -15.51
C ASP A 16 7.77 9.57 -14.46
N TYR A 17 7.08 9.37 -13.34
CA TYR A 17 7.57 8.53 -12.26
C TYR A 17 7.52 7.03 -12.59
N SER A 18 6.64 6.59 -13.50
CA SER A 18 6.53 5.21 -13.95
C SER A 18 6.36 5.10 -15.47
N THR A 19 6.47 3.90 -16.03
CA THR A 19 6.41 3.68 -17.48
C THR A 19 5.02 3.91 -18.09
N LYS A 20 3.96 3.82 -17.28
CA LYS A 20 2.55 3.88 -17.71
C LYS A 20 2.19 2.87 -18.82
N PHE A 21 2.95 1.77 -18.93
CA PHE A 21 2.69 0.71 -19.91
C PHE A 21 1.55 -0.24 -19.53
N SER A 22 1.09 -0.23 -18.28
CA SER A 22 0.12 -1.21 -17.77
C SER A 22 -1.18 -1.24 -18.59
N THR A 23 -1.76 -0.07 -18.90
CA THR A 23 -2.97 0.03 -19.74
C THR A 23 -2.76 -0.62 -21.10
N TRP A 24 -1.68 -0.28 -21.80
CA TRP A 24 -1.38 -0.83 -23.12
C TRP A 24 -1.10 -2.34 -23.09
N LEU A 25 -0.48 -2.83 -22.02
CA LEU A 25 -0.21 -4.25 -21.81
C LEU A 25 -1.48 -5.04 -21.49
N ALA A 26 -2.42 -4.47 -20.72
CA ALA A 26 -3.68 -5.10 -20.34
C ALA A 26 -4.60 -5.29 -21.56
N HIS A 27 -4.64 -4.30 -22.46
CA HIS A 27 -5.44 -4.34 -23.70
C HIS A 27 -4.75 -5.06 -24.87
N GLY A 28 -3.52 -5.56 -24.69
CA GLY A 28 -2.76 -6.23 -25.75
C GLY A 28 -2.25 -5.30 -26.86
N CYS A 29 -2.35 -3.98 -26.67
CA CYS A 29 -1.86 -2.96 -27.61
C CYS A 29 -0.33 -2.87 -27.66
N LEU A 30 0.35 -3.35 -26.61
CA LEU A 30 1.81 -3.35 -26.51
C LEU A 30 2.32 -4.72 -26.09
N SER A 31 3.30 -5.25 -26.83
CA SER A 31 3.90 -6.55 -26.51
C SER A 31 4.95 -6.42 -25.40
N PRO A 32 4.91 -7.25 -24.33
CA PRO A 32 5.97 -7.28 -23.33
C PRO A 32 7.34 -7.65 -23.94
N ARG A 33 7.36 -8.47 -24.99
CA ARG A 33 8.59 -8.82 -25.72
C ARG A 33 9.15 -7.62 -26.49
N GLN A 34 8.28 -6.77 -27.07
CA GLN A 34 8.73 -5.54 -27.73
C GLN A 34 9.38 -4.59 -26.71
N ILE A 35 8.76 -4.40 -25.54
CA ILE A 35 9.35 -3.59 -24.46
C ILE A 35 10.74 -4.11 -24.08
N TYR A 36 10.89 -5.43 -23.88
CA TYR A 36 12.18 -6.04 -23.57
C TYR A 36 13.25 -5.74 -24.62
N TRP A 37 12.95 -5.97 -25.90
CA TRP A 37 13.93 -5.77 -26.97
C TRP A 37 14.27 -4.29 -27.20
N GLU A 38 13.30 -3.38 -27.06
CA GLU A 38 13.57 -1.94 -27.11
C GLU A 38 14.42 -1.48 -25.93
N LEU A 39 14.20 -2.06 -24.75
CA LEU A 39 15.06 -1.82 -23.60
C LEU A 39 16.49 -2.32 -23.84
N LYS A 40 16.67 -3.51 -24.45
CA LYS A 40 18.01 -4.02 -24.82
C LYS A 40 18.71 -3.12 -25.84
N LYS A 41 17.99 -2.58 -26.82
CA LYS A 41 18.54 -1.58 -27.75
C LYS A 41 18.95 -0.29 -27.03
N TYR A 42 18.14 0.17 -26.06
CA TYR A 42 18.47 1.32 -25.22
C TYR A 42 19.74 1.06 -24.40
N GLU A 43 19.82 -0.09 -23.73
CA GLU A 43 20.96 -0.50 -22.89
C GLU A 43 22.27 -0.53 -23.69
N ALA A 44 22.24 -1.07 -24.91
CA ALA A 44 23.41 -1.14 -25.78
C ALA A 44 23.89 0.23 -26.29
N LYS A 45 22.97 1.21 -26.45
CA LYS A 45 23.28 2.52 -27.04
C LYS A 45 23.54 3.61 -26.01
N ARG A 46 23.03 3.47 -24.78
CA ARG A 46 23.00 4.55 -23.78
C ARG A 46 23.52 4.09 -22.43
N THR A 47 22.72 3.34 -21.68
CA THR A 47 23.11 2.88 -20.35
C THR A 47 22.32 1.64 -19.94
N SER A 48 23.02 0.71 -19.29
CA SER A 48 22.44 -0.44 -18.60
C SER A 48 22.74 -0.28 -17.11
N ASN A 49 21.70 -0.31 -16.28
CA ASN A 49 21.84 -0.09 -14.86
C ASN A 49 20.71 -0.79 -14.08
N GLN A 50 20.66 -0.55 -12.77
CA GLN A 50 19.61 -1.11 -11.94
C GLN A 50 18.20 -0.67 -12.38
N SER A 51 18.04 0.57 -12.82
CA SER A 51 16.75 1.10 -13.27
C SER A 51 16.23 0.42 -14.54
N THR A 52 17.10 0.14 -15.51
CA THR A 52 16.71 -0.65 -16.70
C THR A 52 16.36 -2.09 -16.31
N TYR A 53 17.15 -2.73 -15.44
CA TYR A 53 16.80 -4.06 -14.90
C TYR A 53 15.42 -4.09 -14.23
N TRP A 54 15.09 -3.07 -13.42
CA TRP A 54 13.81 -3.02 -12.71
C TRP A 54 12.61 -2.96 -13.67
N VAL A 55 12.74 -2.39 -14.88
CA VAL A 55 11.64 -2.46 -15.87
C VAL A 55 11.38 -3.91 -16.29
N VAL A 56 12.43 -4.70 -16.54
CA VAL A 56 12.27 -6.13 -16.87
C VAL A 56 11.69 -6.89 -15.68
N PHE A 57 12.17 -6.59 -14.47
CA PHE A 57 11.67 -7.24 -13.26
C PHE A 57 10.17 -7.03 -13.04
N GLU A 58 9.64 -5.84 -13.31
CA GLU A 58 8.20 -5.57 -13.23
C GLU A 58 7.40 -6.28 -14.35
N LEU A 59 7.98 -6.48 -15.54
CA LEU A 59 7.37 -7.33 -16.57
C LEU A 59 7.32 -8.80 -16.13
N LEU A 60 8.33 -9.28 -15.41
CA LEU A 60 8.31 -10.64 -14.86
C LEU A 60 7.21 -10.80 -13.80
N TRP A 61 6.89 -9.77 -13.04
CA TRP A 61 5.75 -9.80 -12.11
C TRP A 61 4.41 -9.98 -12.83
N ARG A 62 4.20 -9.33 -13.99
CA ARG A 62 3.03 -9.56 -14.83
C ARG A 62 2.93 -11.03 -15.22
N ASP A 63 4.00 -11.59 -15.76
CA ASP A 63 4.01 -12.99 -16.23
C ASP A 63 3.86 -13.97 -15.06
N TYR A 64 4.48 -13.68 -13.92
CA TYR A 64 4.30 -14.43 -12.68
C TYR A 64 2.81 -14.56 -12.33
N PHE A 65 2.06 -13.45 -12.30
CA PHE A 65 0.64 -13.51 -11.99
C PHE A 65 -0.17 -14.27 -13.05
N LYS A 66 0.19 -14.18 -14.34
CA LYS A 66 -0.40 -15.03 -15.38
C LYS A 66 -0.21 -16.52 -15.09
N TYR A 67 1.00 -16.93 -14.70
CA TYR A 67 1.27 -18.32 -14.33
C TYR A 67 0.57 -18.74 -13.04
N VAL A 68 0.40 -17.85 -12.07
CA VAL A 68 -0.43 -18.09 -10.88
C VAL A 68 -1.88 -18.37 -11.29
N GLY A 69 -2.46 -17.53 -12.15
CA GLY A 69 -3.81 -17.74 -12.68
C GLY A 69 -3.94 -19.08 -13.41
N LEU A 70 -2.99 -19.42 -14.28
CA LEU A 70 -2.98 -20.70 -15.00
C LEU A 70 -2.86 -21.91 -14.06
N LYS A 71 -2.04 -21.82 -13.02
CA LYS A 71 -1.80 -22.94 -12.08
C LYS A 71 -2.98 -23.20 -11.17
N TYR A 72 -3.61 -22.15 -10.65
CA TYR A 72 -4.61 -22.26 -9.59
C TYR A 72 -6.05 -22.12 -10.08
N GLY A 73 -6.28 -21.61 -11.30
CA GLY A 73 -7.61 -21.51 -11.90
C GLY A 73 -8.57 -20.66 -11.08
N ASP A 74 -9.77 -21.19 -10.85
CA ASP A 74 -10.87 -20.54 -10.12
C ASP A 74 -10.56 -20.27 -8.64
N LYS A 75 -9.59 -20.98 -8.04
CA LYS A 75 -9.10 -20.68 -6.68
C LYS A 75 -8.57 -19.25 -6.52
N LEU A 76 -8.29 -18.57 -7.64
CA LEU A 76 -7.94 -17.15 -7.63
C LEU A 76 -9.08 -16.27 -7.07
N PHE A 77 -10.32 -16.74 -7.06
CA PHE A 77 -11.50 -16.00 -6.61
C PHE A 77 -12.04 -16.46 -5.25
N TYR A 78 -11.44 -17.48 -4.64
CA TYR A 78 -11.94 -18.08 -3.40
C TYR A 78 -11.54 -17.22 -2.20
N LEU A 79 -12.42 -17.15 -1.19
CA LEU A 79 -12.21 -16.32 0.00
C LEU A 79 -10.87 -16.61 0.70
N ASP A 80 -10.50 -17.88 0.76
CA ASP A 80 -9.26 -18.37 1.40
C ASP A 80 -8.03 -18.34 0.48
N GLY A 81 -8.21 -17.82 -0.74
CA GLY A 81 -7.17 -17.66 -1.76
C GLY A 81 -6.56 -18.98 -2.24
N VAL A 82 -5.47 -18.85 -3.00
CA VAL A 82 -4.75 -20.01 -3.57
C VAL A 82 -4.07 -20.88 -2.52
N MET A 83 -3.86 -20.35 -1.30
CA MET A 83 -3.30 -21.10 -0.18
C MET A 83 -4.34 -21.85 0.66
N GLY A 84 -5.64 -21.57 0.50
CA GLY A 84 -6.67 -22.16 1.37
C GLY A 84 -6.52 -21.76 2.84
N LYS A 85 -5.98 -20.57 3.11
CA LYS A 85 -5.78 -20.07 4.47
C LYS A 85 -7.03 -19.31 4.91
N HIS A 86 -7.73 -19.89 5.89
CA HIS A 86 -8.92 -19.27 6.46
C HIS A 86 -8.58 -18.01 7.26
N ILE A 87 -9.29 -16.92 6.96
CA ILE A 87 -9.25 -15.66 7.70
C ILE A 87 -10.70 -15.21 7.88
N GLU A 88 -11.05 -14.78 9.09
CA GLU A 88 -12.36 -14.19 9.36
C GLU A 88 -12.44 -12.78 8.76
N TRP A 89 -13.24 -12.63 7.71
CA TRP A 89 -13.43 -11.37 6.99
C TRP A 89 -14.76 -10.71 7.36
N LYS A 90 -14.74 -9.39 7.50
CA LYS A 90 -15.95 -8.58 7.67
C LYS A 90 -16.54 -8.20 6.31
N ARG A 91 -17.87 -8.03 6.28
CA ARG A 91 -18.61 -7.42 5.15
C ARG A 91 -19.40 -6.23 5.66
N ASP A 92 -18.68 -5.24 6.16
CA ASP A 92 -19.28 -3.99 6.63
C ASP A 92 -19.38 -3.01 5.46
N GLN A 93 -20.61 -2.82 4.96
CA GLN A 93 -20.87 -1.97 3.81
C GLN A 93 -20.56 -0.48 4.08
N LYS A 94 -20.69 -0.02 5.34
CA LYS A 94 -20.40 1.39 5.67
C LYS A 94 -18.91 1.66 5.59
N LEU A 95 -18.09 0.75 6.15
CA LEU A 95 -16.63 0.85 6.05
C LEU A 95 -16.16 0.73 4.59
N PHE A 96 -16.76 -0.18 3.82
CA PHE A 96 -16.41 -0.35 2.42
C PHE A 96 -16.76 0.88 1.59
N GLU A 97 -17.94 1.49 1.80
CA GLU A 97 -18.34 2.71 1.09
C GLU A 97 -17.40 3.88 1.40
N ALA A 98 -17.06 4.07 2.67
CA ALA A 98 -16.10 5.10 3.09
C ALA A 98 -14.72 4.89 2.44
N TRP A 99 -14.25 3.65 2.33
CA TRP A 99 -13.01 3.32 1.62
C TRP A 99 -13.13 3.59 0.12
N LYS A 100 -14.21 3.14 -0.51
CA LYS A 100 -14.48 3.26 -1.94
C LYS A 100 -14.50 4.72 -2.41
N GLU A 101 -15.11 5.59 -1.61
CA GLU A 101 -15.28 7.03 -1.91
C GLU A 101 -14.09 7.89 -1.45
N GLY A 102 -13.12 7.34 -0.72
CA GLY A 102 -12.04 8.12 -0.10
C GLY A 102 -12.56 9.10 0.97
N ARG A 103 -13.36 8.58 1.90
CA ARG A 103 -13.89 9.26 3.10
C ARG A 103 -13.54 8.50 4.38
N THR A 104 -12.38 7.86 4.42
CA THR A 104 -11.92 7.08 5.57
C THR A 104 -11.41 7.94 6.72
N GLY A 105 -11.11 9.21 6.46
CA GLY A 105 -10.45 10.09 7.42
C GLY A 105 -8.95 9.82 7.54
N VAL A 106 -8.38 8.97 6.67
CA VAL A 106 -6.94 8.70 6.54
C VAL A 106 -6.46 9.29 5.20
N PRO A 107 -5.87 10.50 5.20
CA PRO A 107 -5.68 11.31 3.99
C PRO A 107 -4.91 10.62 2.86
N TYR A 108 -3.88 9.85 3.20
CA TYR A 108 -3.12 9.11 2.19
C TYR A 108 -3.95 8.01 1.52
N VAL A 109 -4.85 7.34 2.24
CA VAL A 109 -5.80 6.37 1.66
C VAL A 109 -6.83 7.10 0.80
N ASP A 110 -7.41 8.17 1.35
CA ASP A 110 -8.47 8.94 0.69
C ASP A 110 -7.99 9.55 -0.63
N ALA A 111 -6.77 10.10 -0.66
CA ALA A 111 -6.14 10.62 -1.87
C ALA A 111 -6.01 9.56 -2.97
N ASN A 112 -5.55 8.35 -2.62
CA ASN A 112 -5.43 7.26 -3.58
C ASN A 112 -6.78 6.81 -4.12
N MET A 113 -7.78 6.66 -3.25
CA MET A 113 -9.11 6.22 -3.67
C MET A 113 -9.79 7.26 -4.58
N ARG A 114 -9.59 8.56 -4.30
CA ARG A 114 -10.07 9.66 -5.14
C ARG A 114 -9.32 9.77 -6.47
N GLU A 115 -8.00 9.57 -6.50
CA GLU A 115 -7.23 9.49 -7.76
C GLU A 115 -7.80 8.41 -8.68
N MET A 116 -8.00 7.20 -8.15
CA MET A 116 -8.53 6.09 -8.93
C MET A 116 -9.96 6.36 -9.40
N ALA A 117 -10.80 6.92 -8.53
CA ALA A 117 -12.17 7.24 -8.90
C ALA A 117 -12.26 8.28 -10.03
N ALA A 118 -11.37 9.28 -10.03
CA ALA A 118 -11.36 10.34 -11.02
C ALA A 118 -10.69 9.96 -12.34
N THR A 119 -9.68 9.08 -12.30
CA THR A 119 -8.78 8.84 -13.46
C THR A 119 -8.78 7.41 -13.97
N GLY A 120 -9.30 6.46 -13.19
CA GLY A 120 -9.15 5.03 -13.44
C GLY A 120 -7.70 4.54 -13.34
N PHE A 121 -6.80 5.33 -12.77
CA PHE A 121 -5.40 4.97 -12.53
C PHE A 121 -5.06 5.14 -11.05
N MET A 122 -4.14 4.30 -10.56
CA MET A 122 -3.53 4.44 -9.24
C MET A 122 -2.11 3.92 -9.30
N SER A 123 -1.16 4.62 -8.67
CA SER A 123 0.22 4.17 -8.57
C SER A 123 0.31 2.80 -7.89
N ASN A 124 1.28 1.96 -8.26
CA ASN A 124 1.46 0.64 -7.61
C ASN A 124 1.63 0.76 -6.09
N ARG A 125 2.31 1.82 -5.63
CA ARG A 125 2.47 2.13 -4.21
C ARG A 125 1.12 2.44 -3.56
N GLY A 126 0.28 3.22 -4.23
CA GLY A 126 -1.09 3.48 -3.84
C GLY A 126 -1.90 2.19 -3.66
N ARG A 127 -1.90 1.34 -4.69
CA ARG A 127 -2.65 0.06 -4.70
C ARG A 127 -2.29 -0.81 -3.51
N GLN A 128 -0.99 -0.96 -3.24
CA GLN A 128 -0.48 -1.72 -2.10
C GLN A 128 -0.97 -1.16 -0.75
N ASN A 129 -1.02 0.17 -0.61
CA ASN A 129 -1.43 0.82 0.62
C ASN A 129 -2.94 0.68 0.86
N VAL A 130 -3.78 1.00 -0.12
CA VAL A 130 -5.24 0.92 0.04
C VAL A 130 -5.71 -0.53 0.18
N ALA A 131 -5.04 -1.49 -0.46
CA ALA A 131 -5.31 -2.92 -0.27
C ALA A 131 -4.88 -3.41 1.13
N SER A 132 -3.71 -2.98 1.63
CA SER A 132 -3.32 -3.26 3.02
C SER A 132 -4.29 -2.64 4.01
N PHE A 133 -4.75 -1.40 3.78
CA PHE A 133 -5.70 -0.74 4.66
C PHE A 133 -7.03 -1.51 4.74
N LEU A 134 -7.61 -1.86 3.59
CA LEU A 134 -8.86 -2.62 3.52
C LEU A 134 -8.73 -3.98 4.23
N THR A 135 -7.65 -4.71 3.96
CA THR A 135 -7.50 -6.10 4.45
C THR A 135 -6.93 -6.20 5.87
N LYS A 136 -6.10 -5.26 6.32
CA LYS A 136 -5.39 -5.34 7.60
C LYS A 136 -5.90 -4.36 8.66
N ASP A 137 -6.32 -3.17 8.26
CA ASP A 137 -6.88 -2.18 9.19
C ASP A 137 -8.40 -2.36 9.34
N LEU A 138 -9.13 -2.44 8.23
CA LEU A 138 -10.59 -2.62 8.25
C LEU A 138 -11.02 -4.10 8.39
N LYS A 139 -10.13 -5.03 8.01
CA LYS A 139 -10.38 -6.49 8.00
C LYS A 139 -11.59 -6.87 7.14
N LEU A 140 -11.79 -6.16 6.04
CA LEU A 140 -12.88 -6.43 5.09
C LEU A 140 -12.49 -7.53 4.11
N ASP A 141 -13.50 -8.26 3.62
CA ASP A 141 -13.37 -9.26 2.55
C ASP A 141 -12.62 -8.65 1.35
N TRP A 142 -11.43 -9.18 1.09
CA TRP A 142 -10.50 -8.65 0.08
C TRP A 142 -11.11 -8.64 -1.33
N ARG A 143 -12.09 -9.52 -1.60
CA ARG A 143 -12.77 -9.59 -2.91
C ARG A 143 -13.57 -8.33 -3.20
N MET A 144 -14.12 -7.68 -2.17
CA MET A 144 -14.81 -6.39 -2.33
C MET A 144 -13.87 -5.33 -2.92
N GLY A 145 -12.61 -5.32 -2.46
CA GLY A 145 -11.58 -4.45 -3.00
C GLY A 145 -11.14 -4.85 -4.41
N ALA A 146 -10.98 -6.16 -4.67
CA ALA A 146 -10.63 -6.68 -6.00
C ALA A 146 -11.68 -6.36 -7.06
N GLU A 147 -12.95 -6.56 -6.75
CA GLU A 147 -14.10 -6.25 -7.61
C GLU A 147 -14.22 -4.75 -7.87
N TRP A 148 -13.97 -3.90 -6.85
CA TRP A 148 -13.94 -2.46 -7.06
C TRP A 148 -12.82 -2.04 -8.01
N PHE A 149 -11.62 -2.57 -7.80
CA PHE A 149 -10.47 -2.33 -8.68
C PHE A 149 -10.72 -2.80 -10.11
N GLU A 150 -11.41 -3.93 -10.28
CA GLU A 150 -11.85 -4.45 -11.57
C GLU A 150 -12.81 -3.48 -12.29
N SER A 151 -13.71 -2.84 -11.54
CA SER A 151 -14.67 -1.88 -12.12
C SER A 151 -14.06 -0.52 -12.47
N MET A 152 -12.94 -0.14 -11.85
CA MET A 152 -12.40 1.23 -11.94
C MET A 152 -11.11 1.34 -12.76
N LEU A 153 -10.23 0.34 -12.71
CA LEU A 153 -8.90 0.46 -13.29
C LEU A 153 -8.90 0.28 -14.81
N ILE A 154 -8.38 1.28 -15.52
CA ILE A 154 -8.21 1.21 -16.99
C ILE A 154 -7.18 0.16 -17.41
N ASP A 155 -6.30 -0.24 -16.49
CA ASP A 155 -5.29 -1.28 -16.67
C ASP A 155 -5.63 -2.60 -15.97
N HIS A 156 -6.92 -2.82 -15.70
CA HIS A 156 -7.37 -4.06 -15.08
C HIS A 156 -6.89 -5.29 -15.88
N ASP A 157 -6.25 -6.19 -15.16
CA ASP A 157 -5.87 -7.51 -15.62
C ASP A 157 -6.23 -8.51 -14.51
N VAL A 158 -7.09 -9.49 -14.82
CA VAL A 158 -7.64 -10.43 -13.82
C VAL A 158 -6.55 -11.07 -12.97
N CYS A 159 -5.48 -11.57 -13.61
CA CYS A 159 -4.41 -12.28 -12.90
C CYS A 159 -3.63 -11.33 -12.00
N SER A 160 -3.23 -10.17 -12.52
CA SER A 160 -2.49 -9.19 -11.74
C SER A 160 -3.33 -8.60 -10.60
N ASN A 161 -4.61 -8.31 -10.84
CA ASN A 161 -5.51 -7.71 -9.84
C ASN A 161 -5.74 -8.68 -8.68
N TYR A 162 -6.37 -9.82 -8.93
CA TYR A 162 -6.71 -10.78 -7.88
C TYR A 162 -5.46 -11.39 -7.24
N GLY A 163 -4.39 -11.60 -8.01
CA GLY A 163 -3.11 -12.03 -7.48
C GLY A 163 -2.53 -11.05 -6.47
N ASN A 164 -2.46 -9.76 -6.79
CA ASN A 164 -1.95 -8.75 -5.84
C ASN A 164 -2.85 -8.60 -4.62
N TRP A 165 -4.18 -8.67 -4.78
CA TRP A 165 -5.11 -8.62 -3.65
C TRP A 165 -4.91 -9.77 -2.67
N GLN A 166 -4.72 -11.01 -3.17
CA GLN A 166 -4.40 -12.15 -2.31
C GLN A 166 -3.04 -11.99 -1.61
N TYR A 167 -2.04 -11.44 -2.30
CA TYR A 167 -0.75 -11.08 -1.69
C TYR A 167 -0.94 -10.10 -0.52
N SER A 168 -1.67 -9.01 -0.73
CA SER A 168 -1.97 -8.02 0.33
C SER A 168 -2.78 -8.61 1.48
N ALA A 169 -3.75 -9.49 1.19
CA ALA A 169 -4.55 -10.18 2.20
C ALA A 169 -3.75 -11.23 3.01
N GLY A 170 -2.59 -11.69 2.52
CA GLY A 170 -1.77 -12.72 3.17
C GLY A 170 -2.28 -14.16 2.95
N ILE A 171 -3.01 -14.37 1.85
CA ILE A 171 -3.58 -15.66 1.40
C ILE A 171 -3.07 -16.07 0.00
N GLY A 172 -2.21 -15.25 -0.60
CA GLY A 172 -1.50 -15.51 -1.85
C GLY A 172 -0.13 -16.16 -1.62
N ASN A 173 0.66 -16.35 -2.68
CA ASN A 173 1.98 -17.00 -2.63
C ASN A 173 3.09 -16.14 -1.97
N ASP A 174 2.76 -15.24 -1.03
CA ASP A 174 3.74 -14.43 -0.32
C ASP A 174 4.42 -15.27 0.77
N PRO A 175 5.77 -15.44 0.76
CA PRO A 175 6.48 -16.05 1.89
C PRO A 175 6.35 -15.23 3.19
N ARG A 176 5.93 -13.96 3.13
CA ARG A 176 5.74 -13.06 4.27
C ARG A 176 4.25 -12.88 4.55
N GLN A 177 3.70 -13.73 5.40
CA GLN A 177 2.24 -13.85 5.56
C GLN A 177 1.55 -12.70 6.32
N ASP A 178 2.28 -11.72 6.87
CA ASP A 178 1.71 -10.69 7.76
C ASP A 178 2.24 -9.27 7.53
N ARG A 179 2.41 -8.89 6.26
CA ARG A 179 2.89 -7.55 5.93
C ARG A 179 1.75 -6.53 6.03
N LYS A 180 1.59 -5.94 7.21
CA LYS A 180 0.74 -4.75 7.42
C LYS A 180 1.53 -3.46 7.18
N PHE A 181 0.97 -2.54 6.40
CA PHE A 181 1.52 -1.20 6.24
C PHE A 181 0.98 -0.22 7.27
N ASN A 182 1.85 0.69 7.72
CA ASN A 182 1.47 1.81 8.57
C ASN A 182 1.15 3.02 7.68
N MET A 183 -0.13 3.41 7.60
CA MET A 183 -0.58 4.43 6.64
C MET A 183 0.08 5.79 6.85
N VAL A 184 0.32 6.18 8.11
CA VAL A 184 1.02 7.44 8.42
C VAL A 184 2.47 7.38 7.94
N LYS A 185 3.19 6.29 8.24
CA LYS A 185 4.56 6.11 7.76
C LYS A 185 4.62 6.12 6.23
N GLN A 186 3.68 5.45 5.56
CA GLN A 186 3.66 5.37 4.10
C GLN A 186 3.38 6.75 3.46
N GLY A 187 2.47 7.54 4.05
CA GLY A 187 2.28 8.94 3.65
C GLY A 187 3.57 9.75 3.79
N LEU A 188 4.26 9.64 4.94
CA LEU A 188 5.52 10.36 5.17
C LEU A 188 6.67 9.88 4.26
N ASP A 189 6.74 8.59 3.94
CA ASP A 189 7.79 8.02 3.08
C ASP A 189 7.61 8.42 1.60
N TYR A 190 6.37 8.50 1.11
CA TYR A 190 6.06 8.63 -0.33
C TYR A 190 5.42 9.96 -0.73
N ASP A 191 4.92 10.72 0.23
CA ASP A 191 4.38 12.07 0.06
C ASP A 191 4.83 12.97 1.24
N PRO A 192 6.15 13.12 1.49
CA PRO A 192 6.67 13.79 2.69
C PRO A 192 6.19 15.24 2.85
N GLN A 193 5.93 15.91 1.72
CA GLN A 193 5.42 17.28 1.71
C GLN A 193 3.89 17.36 1.72
N GLY A 194 3.17 16.26 1.50
CA GLY A 194 1.72 16.24 1.43
C GLY A 194 1.13 16.75 0.11
N GLU A 195 1.95 16.84 -0.94
CA GLU A 195 1.54 17.39 -2.24
C GLU A 195 0.50 16.50 -2.92
N TYR A 196 0.69 15.18 -2.86
CA TYR A 196 -0.25 14.24 -3.43
C TYR A 196 -1.58 14.24 -2.68
N VAL A 197 -1.54 14.26 -1.35
CA VAL A 197 -2.76 14.34 -0.54
C VAL A 197 -3.53 15.62 -0.84
N ARG A 198 -2.87 16.79 -0.86
CA ARG A 198 -3.57 18.05 -1.14
C ARG A 198 -4.12 18.14 -2.57
N LEU A 199 -3.49 17.47 -3.52
CA LEU A 199 -4.00 17.40 -4.90
C LEU A 199 -5.35 16.67 -4.98
N TRP A 200 -5.51 15.57 -4.24
CA TRP A 200 -6.69 14.71 -4.34
C TRP A 200 -7.70 14.89 -3.19
N VAL A 201 -7.29 15.56 -2.11
CA VAL A 201 -8.10 15.90 -0.94
C VAL A 201 -8.01 17.42 -0.73
N PRO A 202 -8.64 18.22 -1.62
CA PRO A 202 -8.49 19.68 -1.62
C PRO A 202 -8.98 20.35 -0.34
N GLU A 203 -9.91 19.73 0.39
CA GLU A 203 -10.33 20.22 1.71
C GLU A 203 -9.21 20.25 2.76
N LEU A 204 -8.07 19.57 2.50
CA LEU A 204 -6.88 19.59 3.34
C LEU A 204 -5.75 20.48 2.79
N GLU A 205 -6.00 21.29 1.76
CA GLU A 205 -4.96 22.08 1.07
C GLU A 205 -4.16 23.01 1.99
N ASN A 206 -4.78 23.50 3.07
CA ASN A 206 -4.16 24.43 4.00
C ASN A 206 -3.26 23.75 5.04
N LEU A 207 -3.29 22.42 5.15
CA LEU A 207 -2.33 21.67 5.97
C LEU A 207 -1.02 21.49 5.19
N LYS A 208 -0.06 22.35 5.52
CA LYS A 208 1.27 22.31 4.92
C LYS A 208 2.11 21.21 5.55
N THR A 209 3.08 20.69 4.79
CA THR A 209 4.04 19.64 5.21
C THR A 209 3.39 18.29 5.50
N GLY A 210 4.12 17.38 6.15
CA GLY A 210 3.65 16.03 6.50
C GLY A 210 2.54 15.97 7.55
N ASP A 211 2.19 17.09 8.19
CA ASP A 211 1.07 17.15 9.15
C ASP A 211 -0.29 16.80 8.49
N VAL A 212 -0.39 16.95 7.15
CA VAL A 212 -1.56 16.54 6.37
C VAL A 212 -1.86 15.04 6.49
N HIS A 213 -0.90 14.20 6.88
CA HIS A 213 -1.10 12.76 7.00
C HIS A 213 -1.78 12.34 8.31
N THR A 214 -1.90 13.25 9.27
CA THR A 214 -2.50 12.98 10.60
C THR A 214 -3.32 14.17 11.10
N PRO A 215 -4.36 14.63 10.37
CA PRO A 215 -5.16 15.79 10.79
C PRO A 215 -5.82 15.57 12.16
N TRP A 216 -6.19 14.34 12.50
CA TRP A 216 -6.74 13.97 13.81
C TRP A 216 -5.77 14.10 15.00
N ALA A 217 -4.47 14.23 14.73
CA ALA A 217 -3.46 14.42 15.76
C ALA A 217 -3.10 15.91 15.99
N LEU A 218 -3.68 16.81 15.19
CA LEU A 218 -3.43 18.24 15.29
C LEU A 218 -4.31 18.88 16.36
N SER A 219 -3.81 19.96 16.98
CA SER A 219 -4.61 20.75 17.91
C SER A 219 -5.76 21.48 17.19
N THR A 220 -6.83 21.78 17.93
CA THR A 220 -7.97 22.57 17.42
C THR A 220 -7.52 23.91 16.82
N GLY A 221 -6.49 24.55 17.40
CA GLY A 221 -5.93 25.79 16.86
C GLY A 221 -5.25 25.61 15.51
N GLN A 222 -4.50 24.51 15.32
CA GLN A 222 -3.88 24.19 14.03
C GLN A 222 -4.94 23.88 12.95
N LEU A 223 -5.97 23.11 13.31
CA LEU A 223 -7.08 22.79 12.41
C LEU A 223 -7.89 24.03 12.03
N ALA A 224 -8.22 24.89 13.00
CA ALA A 224 -8.92 26.15 12.76
C ALA A 224 -8.12 27.09 11.85
N ASN A 225 -6.81 27.21 12.05
CA ASN A 225 -5.93 28.00 11.18
C ASN A 225 -5.88 27.48 9.73
N ALA A 226 -6.19 26.20 9.53
CA ALA A 226 -6.29 25.57 8.21
C ALA A 226 -7.73 25.53 7.66
N ASN A 227 -8.70 26.11 8.38
CA ASN A 227 -10.14 26.04 8.08
C ASN A 227 -10.69 24.61 8.01
N ILE A 228 -10.21 23.72 8.87
CA ILE A 228 -10.63 22.31 8.92
C ILE A 228 -11.39 22.04 10.21
N GLU A 229 -12.58 21.48 10.07
CA GLU A 229 -13.35 20.88 11.16
C GLU A 229 -13.50 19.38 10.90
N LEU A 230 -12.96 18.55 11.79
CA LEU A 230 -13.07 17.10 11.67
C LEU A 230 -14.51 16.62 11.94
N GLY A 231 -15.02 15.79 11.04
CA GLY A 231 -16.42 15.37 11.02
C GLY A 231 -17.33 16.26 10.17
N ASN A 232 -16.84 17.42 9.71
CA ASN A 232 -17.58 18.34 8.84
C ASN A 232 -16.81 18.59 7.54
N THR A 233 -15.70 19.33 7.59
CA THR A 233 -14.84 19.62 6.43
C THR A 233 -14.13 18.38 5.92
N TYR A 234 -13.63 17.54 6.82
CA TYR A 234 -12.96 16.28 6.53
C TYR A 234 -13.35 15.23 7.58
N PRO A 235 -13.63 13.96 7.22
CA PRO A 235 -14.16 12.99 8.17
C PRO A 235 -13.16 12.66 9.30
N ASN A 236 -13.72 12.30 10.46
CA ASN A 236 -12.94 11.64 11.51
C ASN A 236 -12.43 10.28 10.98
N PRO A 237 -11.22 9.85 11.38
CA PRO A 237 -10.68 8.56 10.96
C PRO A 237 -11.60 7.42 11.41
N ILE A 238 -12.04 6.58 10.46
CA ILE A 238 -12.88 5.40 10.74
C ILE A 238 -12.13 4.33 11.54
N VAL A 239 -10.80 4.39 11.53
CA VAL A 239 -9.90 3.56 12.33
C VAL A 239 -8.61 4.32 12.58
N VAL A 240 -8.04 4.18 13.77
CA VAL A 240 -6.68 4.62 14.10
C VAL A 240 -5.93 3.44 14.67
N ALA A 241 -5.01 2.87 13.89
CA ALA A 241 -4.26 1.70 14.36
C ALA A 241 -3.21 2.13 15.42
N PRO A 242 -3.06 1.39 16.53
CA PRO A 242 -2.15 1.77 17.62
C PRO A 242 -0.70 2.04 17.16
N GLU A 243 -0.22 1.28 16.18
CA GLU A 243 1.14 1.41 15.64
C GLU A 243 1.39 2.70 14.84
N TRP A 244 0.34 3.41 14.39
CA TRP A 244 0.47 4.70 13.72
C TRP A 244 1.00 5.79 14.65
N SER A 245 0.75 5.65 15.95
CA SER A 245 1.25 6.56 16.99
C SER A 245 2.78 6.78 16.96
N ARG A 246 3.53 5.79 16.45
CA ARG A 246 4.99 5.87 16.31
C ARG A 246 5.46 6.90 15.30
N HIS A 247 4.58 7.32 14.39
CA HIS A 247 4.89 8.23 13.29
C HIS A 247 3.98 9.47 13.27
N SER A 248 2.95 9.52 14.12
CA SER A 248 2.23 10.77 14.41
C SER A 248 2.98 11.54 15.49
N LYS A 249 3.13 12.86 15.33
CA LYS A 249 3.59 13.72 16.43
C LYS A 249 2.56 13.59 17.59
N LYS A 250 3.02 13.26 18.80
CA LYS A 250 2.27 13.17 20.08
C LYS A 250 1.38 14.42 20.31
N VAL A 251 0.16 14.43 20.87
CA VAL A 251 -0.87 13.49 21.41
C VAL A 251 -2.21 14.25 21.47
N VAL A 252 -3.36 13.60 21.28
CA VAL A 252 -4.59 13.89 22.07
C VAL A 252 -5.25 12.55 22.44
N GLN A 253 -5.49 12.34 23.73
CA GLN A 253 -6.35 11.26 24.22
C GLN A 253 -7.74 11.45 23.63
N ILE A 254 -8.25 10.43 22.93
CA ILE A 254 -9.70 10.36 22.69
C ILE A 254 -10.30 9.97 24.04
N GLU A 255 -10.86 10.94 24.76
CA GLU A 255 -11.71 10.66 25.92
C GLU A 255 -12.84 9.72 25.49
N GLY A 256 -12.96 8.57 26.16
CA GLY A 256 -14.15 7.72 26.03
C GLY A 256 -13.95 6.25 25.68
N GLN A 257 -12.85 5.60 26.05
CA GLN A 257 -12.88 4.15 26.33
C GLN A 257 -12.05 3.85 27.58
N VAL A 258 -12.75 3.52 28.66
CA VAL A 258 -12.16 2.97 29.88
C VAL A 258 -11.56 1.62 29.51
N VAL A 259 -10.22 1.53 29.56
CA VAL A 259 -9.52 0.25 29.64
C VAL A 259 -8.95 0.20 31.05
N GLU A 260 -9.54 -0.64 31.90
CA GLU A 260 -9.07 -0.84 33.27
C GLU A 260 -7.61 -1.33 33.28
N GLY A 261 -6.80 -0.72 34.14
CA GLY A 261 -5.58 -1.34 34.66
C GLY A 261 -4.24 -0.91 34.06
N VAL A 262 -3.92 0.40 34.08
CA VAL A 262 -2.52 0.87 34.08
C VAL A 262 -2.42 2.16 34.93
N GLU A 263 -1.78 2.09 36.10
CA GLU A 263 -1.31 3.28 36.82
C GLU A 263 0.10 3.67 36.34
N VAL A 264 0.35 4.96 36.18
CA VAL A 264 1.63 5.53 35.73
C VAL A 264 2.28 6.24 36.92
N GLU A 265 3.45 5.77 37.35
CA GLU A 265 4.29 6.46 38.34
C GLU A 265 5.57 6.99 37.65
N GLY A 266 5.56 8.27 37.27
CA GLY A 266 6.70 8.96 36.65
C GLY A 266 7.09 8.51 35.22
N ASP A 267 8.29 8.91 34.77
CA ASP A 267 8.81 8.73 33.41
C ASP A 267 9.25 7.28 33.06
N ARG A 268 8.73 6.27 33.75
CA ARG A 268 9.05 4.85 33.48
C ARG A 268 7.77 4.01 33.42
N ILE A 269 7.59 3.30 32.31
CA ILE A 269 6.62 2.21 32.17
C ILE A 269 7.24 1.00 32.89
N VAL A 270 6.70 0.62 34.05
CA VAL A 270 7.10 -0.61 34.75
C VAL A 270 6.05 -1.68 34.45
N ALA A 271 6.44 -2.73 33.73
CA ALA A 271 5.65 -3.94 33.62
C ALA A 271 5.72 -4.69 34.96
N VAL A 272 4.59 -4.93 35.61
CA VAL A 272 4.53 -5.78 36.80
C VAL A 272 4.61 -7.25 36.36
N GLY A 273 5.77 -7.84 36.61
CA GLY A 273 6.07 -9.26 36.86
C GLY A 273 5.22 -10.35 36.23
N GLY A 274 5.88 -11.15 35.39
CA GLY A 274 5.49 -12.51 35.00
C GLY A 274 6.58 -13.11 34.12
N GLU A 275 7.28 -14.12 34.65
CA GLU A 275 8.54 -14.71 34.22
C GLU A 275 8.69 -15.14 32.73
N ASP A 276 9.96 -15.20 32.33
CA ASP A 276 10.58 -15.97 31.24
C ASP A 276 10.37 -15.56 29.77
N ILE A 277 11.33 -14.79 29.24
CA ILE A 277 11.74 -14.89 27.83
C ILE A 277 13.27 -15.01 27.75
N LYS A 278 13.71 -16.23 27.40
CA LYS A 278 15.09 -16.54 27.02
C LYS A 278 15.48 -15.82 25.74
N GLU A 279 16.70 -15.31 25.75
CA GLU A 279 17.47 -14.85 24.59
C GLU A 279 17.52 -15.90 23.47
N ALA A 280 17.36 -15.43 22.23
CA ALA A 280 18.00 -16.04 21.08
C ALA A 280 18.51 -14.92 20.16
N SER A 281 19.83 -14.80 20.15
CA SER A 281 20.62 -13.93 19.30
C SER A 281 20.78 -14.51 17.88
N THR A 282 21.11 -13.59 16.96
CA THR A 282 21.83 -13.77 15.66
C THR A 282 21.22 -14.66 14.55
N SER A 283 20.74 -14.02 13.46
CA SER A 283 21.19 -14.30 12.07
C SER A 283 20.55 -13.42 10.98
N THR A 284 20.43 -12.11 11.18
CA THR A 284 19.92 -11.20 10.14
C THR A 284 21.04 -10.72 9.21
N SER A 285 21.51 -11.57 8.28
CA SER A 285 22.29 -11.09 7.11
C SER A 285 22.58 -12.08 5.97
N ARG A 286 21.99 -13.29 5.92
CA ARG A 286 22.39 -14.30 4.91
C ARG A 286 21.35 -14.76 3.87
N THR A 287 20.10 -14.30 3.92
CA THR A 287 19.04 -14.94 3.12
C THR A 287 18.69 -14.25 1.79
N LEU A 288 19.27 -13.09 1.45
CA LEU A 288 19.06 -12.46 0.14
C LEU A 288 20.12 -12.85 -0.91
N THR A 289 21.25 -13.41 -0.49
CA THR A 289 22.29 -13.89 -1.41
C THR A 289 22.03 -15.32 -1.91
N GLN A 290 21.18 -16.09 -1.22
CA GLN A 290 20.98 -17.52 -1.53
C GLN A 290 19.99 -17.81 -2.68
N GLN A 291 19.14 -16.84 -3.07
CA GLN A 291 18.34 -16.97 -4.30
C GLN A 291 19.12 -16.58 -5.57
N HIS A 292 20.30 -15.98 -5.44
CA HIS A 292 21.09 -15.53 -6.59
C HIS A 292 21.99 -16.62 -7.21
N ASN A 293 22.18 -17.76 -6.53
CA ASN A 293 23.06 -18.84 -7.00
C ASN A 293 22.34 -20.06 -7.60
N VAL A 294 21.01 -20.17 -7.48
CA VAL A 294 20.25 -21.32 -8.03
C VAL A 294 19.90 -21.14 -9.52
N LEU A 295 19.97 -19.91 -10.04
CA LEU A 295 19.69 -19.60 -11.46
C LEU A 295 20.95 -19.56 -12.35
N LYS A 296 22.14 -19.87 -11.81
CA LYS A 296 23.41 -19.90 -12.57
C LYS A 296 23.96 -21.31 -12.83
N SER A 297 23.30 -22.38 -12.40
CA SER A 297 23.77 -23.76 -12.60
C SER A 297 22.87 -24.61 -13.50
N SER A 298 22.06 -23.99 -14.36
CA SER A 298 21.22 -24.72 -15.33
C SER A 298 21.05 -23.94 -16.63
N THR A 299 22.18 -23.73 -17.31
CA THR A 299 22.39 -23.67 -18.77
C THR A 299 23.87 -23.46 -19.00
#